data_AF-A0AAE6G2U0-F1
#
_entry.id   AF-A0AAE6G2U0-F1
#
_cell.length_a   1.000
_cell.length_b   1.000
_cell.length_c   1.000
_cell.angle_alpha   90.00
_cell.angle_beta   90.00
_cell.angle_gamma   90.00
#
_symmetry.space_group_name_H-M   'P 1'
#
loop_
_entity.id
_entity.type
_entity.pdbx_description
1 polymer ?
#
loop_
_entity_poly.entity_id
_entity_poly.type
_entity_poly.pdbx_seq_one_letter_code
_entity_poly.pdbx_strand_id
1 'polypeptide(L)'
;MSPRSALLLVASWLVIPGQALAADSAELTPEKVAEIRRDEAQALSKVDEEYGNRKSSEMSTAERREAIDKQKAASASVLEKHGVSGKDFARYEARMSPADNARAKAEEQRLAEAAKAAKQPAPAAAPEEVHVQQGFSDEDPVELEATEGAEPSIDVGVPKDAELPQ
;
A
#
# COMPACT_ATOMS: atom_id res chain seq x y z
N MET A 1 -59.34 5.57 45.42
CA MET A 1 -59.30 7.06 45.49
C MET A 1 -57.85 7.49 45.43
N SER A 2 -57.48 8.30 44.44
CA SER A 2 -56.19 9.00 44.37
C SER A 2 -56.30 10.33 45.13
N PRO A 3 -55.20 10.88 45.65
CA PRO A 3 -54.53 11.98 44.93
C PRO A 3 -52.99 11.84 44.97
N ARG A 4 -52.29 11.93 43.83
CA ARG A 4 -51.73 13.17 43.24
C ARG A 4 -50.83 13.97 44.18
N SER A 5 -49.51 13.87 43.98
CA SER A 5 -48.49 14.94 44.11
C SER A 5 -47.20 14.43 43.44
N ALA A 6 -46.89 14.85 42.20
CA ALA A 6 -45.98 15.95 41.84
C ALA A 6 -44.50 15.58 42.06
N LEU A 7 -43.79 15.11 41.03
CA LEU A 7 -42.92 15.91 40.15
C LEU A 7 -41.91 16.78 40.90
N LEU A 8 -40.66 16.31 41.01
CA LEU A 8 -39.48 17.18 40.96
C LEU A 8 -38.37 16.51 40.14
N LEU A 9 -38.07 17.17 39.02
CA LEU A 9 -36.92 17.02 38.13
C LEU A 9 -35.60 17.17 38.88
N VAL A 10 -34.65 16.26 38.64
CA VAL A 10 -33.24 16.61 38.43
C VAL A 10 -32.71 15.71 37.31
N ALA A 11 -32.89 16.16 36.07
CA ALA A 11 -32.07 15.67 34.98
C ALA A 11 -30.66 16.24 35.20
N SER A 12 -29.78 15.45 35.83
CA SER A 12 -28.34 15.73 35.79
C SER A 12 -27.87 15.51 34.36
N TRP A 13 -28.01 16.55 33.54
CA TRP A 13 -27.13 16.73 32.39
C TRP A 13 -25.73 16.78 32.97
N LEU A 14 -25.00 15.68 32.81
CA LEU A 14 -23.55 15.69 32.91
C LEU A 14 -23.07 16.60 31.77
N VAL A 15 -23.02 17.91 32.07
CA VAL A 15 -22.23 18.86 31.32
C VAL A 15 -20.80 18.41 31.55
N ILE A 16 -20.32 17.53 30.66
CA ILE A 16 -18.89 17.36 30.49
C ILE A 16 -18.43 18.72 29.97
N PRO A 17 -17.66 19.49 30.77
CA PRO A 17 -17.18 20.77 30.32
C PRO A 17 -16.26 20.47 29.14
N GLY A 18 -16.67 20.94 27.96
CA GLY A 18 -15.81 21.00 26.80
C GLY A 18 -14.62 21.88 27.13
N GLN A 19 -13.51 21.25 27.50
CA GLN A 19 -12.15 21.80 27.46
C GLN A 19 -11.13 20.64 27.45
N ALA A 20 -11.04 19.91 26.34
CA ALA A 20 -9.85 19.09 26.00
C ALA A 20 -9.81 18.61 24.52
N LEU A 21 -10.45 19.29 23.57
CA LEU A 21 -10.29 18.97 22.13
C LEU A 21 -9.38 19.99 21.41
N ALA A 22 -8.38 20.51 22.12
CA ALA A 22 -7.39 21.45 21.59
C ALA A 22 -5.96 21.09 22.00
N ALA A 23 -5.66 19.79 22.13
CA ALA A 23 -4.32 19.29 22.45
C ALA A 23 -3.79 18.23 21.47
N ASP A 24 -4.55 17.88 20.42
CA ASP A 24 -4.11 16.92 19.39
C ASP A 24 -4.85 17.18 18.05
N SER A 25 -5.00 18.45 17.65
CA SER A 25 -5.05 18.71 16.21
C SER A 25 -3.66 18.40 15.69
N ALA A 26 -3.42 17.12 15.38
CA ALA A 26 -2.18 16.60 14.83
C ALA A 26 -1.71 17.59 13.77
N GLU A 27 -0.62 18.29 14.09
CA GLU A 27 -0.15 19.39 13.26
C GLU A 27 0.09 18.84 11.85
N LEU A 28 -0.64 19.37 10.88
CA LEU A 28 -0.53 18.90 9.50
C LEU A 28 0.87 19.28 8.99
N THR A 29 1.71 18.26 8.80
CA THR A 29 3.04 18.39 8.19
C THR A 29 3.04 17.82 6.78
N PRO A 30 4.01 18.19 5.92
CA PRO A 30 4.13 17.62 4.58
C PRO A 30 4.29 16.09 4.60
N GLU A 31 4.99 15.56 5.58
CA GLU A 31 5.17 14.12 5.79
C GLU A 31 3.84 13.46 6.15
N LYS A 32 3.02 14.10 7.00
CA LYS A 32 1.70 13.58 7.36
C LYS A 32 0.74 13.59 6.18
N VAL A 33 0.82 14.61 5.32
CA VAL A 33 0.07 14.64 4.05
C VAL A 33 0.46 13.48 3.15
N ALA A 34 1.75 13.12 3.07
CA ALA A 34 2.20 11.96 2.29
C ALA A 34 1.60 10.64 2.80
N GLU A 35 1.54 10.46 4.13
CA GLU A 35 0.87 9.30 4.74
C GLU A 35 -0.62 9.26 4.41
N ILE A 36 -1.33 10.38 4.57
CA ILE A 36 -2.76 10.50 4.30
C ILE A 36 -3.05 10.19 2.83
N ARG A 37 -2.28 10.77 1.89
CA ARG A 37 -2.46 10.54 0.44
C ARG A 37 -2.23 9.09 0.06
N ARG A 38 -1.24 8.43 0.67
CA ARG A 38 -1.00 7.00 0.46
C ARG A 38 -2.20 6.18 0.94
N ASP A 39 -2.67 6.41 2.15
CA ASP A 39 -3.78 5.67 2.74
C ASP A 39 -5.09 5.92 1.98
N GLU A 40 -5.30 7.17 1.51
CA GLU A 40 -6.42 7.54 0.65
C GLU A 40 -6.34 6.83 -0.70
N ALA A 41 -5.19 6.81 -1.36
CA ALA A 41 -5.00 6.08 -2.62
C ALA A 41 -5.28 4.58 -2.46
N GLN A 42 -4.86 3.98 -1.34
CA GLN A 42 -5.17 2.57 -1.04
C GLN A 42 -6.67 2.34 -0.78
N ALA A 43 -7.33 3.26 -0.08
CA ALA A 43 -8.75 3.17 0.19
C ALA A 43 -9.58 3.33 -1.08
N LEU A 44 -9.23 4.29 -1.94
CA LEU A 44 -9.87 4.51 -3.23
C LEU A 44 -9.65 3.33 -4.18
N SER A 45 -8.44 2.76 -4.24
CA SER A 45 -8.16 1.54 -5.03
C SER A 45 -9.08 0.38 -4.65
N LYS A 46 -9.38 0.19 -3.35
CA LYS A 46 -10.32 -0.85 -2.91
C LYS A 46 -11.74 -0.60 -3.38
N VAL A 47 -12.18 0.66 -3.37
CA VAL A 47 -13.50 1.03 -3.91
C VAL A 47 -13.53 0.80 -5.42
N ASP A 48 -12.49 1.22 -6.15
CA ASP A 48 -12.41 1.02 -7.59
C ASP A 48 -12.41 -0.48 -7.95
N GLU A 49 -11.68 -1.31 -7.20
CA GLU A 49 -11.70 -2.77 -7.31
C GLU A 49 -13.11 -3.36 -7.05
N GLU A 50 -13.86 -2.84 -6.08
CA GLU A 50 -15.24 -3.26 -5.79
C GLU A 50 -16.18 -3.04 -7.00
N TYR A 51 -15.94 -1.98 -7.77
CA TYR A 51 -16.69 -1.69 -9.01
C TYR A 51 -16.04 -2.25 -10.28
N GLY A 52 -14.98 -3.06 -10.14
CA GLY A 52 -14.30 -3.73 -11.24
C GLY A 52 -13.39 -2.83 -12.07
N ASN A 53 -12.87 -1.74 -11.49
CA ASN A 53 -12.02 -0.75 -12.14
C ASN A 53 -12.63 -0.17 -13.44
N ARG A 54 -13.97 -0.16 -13.52
CA ARG A 54 -14.73 0.34 -14.67
C ARG A 54 -14.68 1.85 -14.72
N LYS A 55 -14.64 2.41 -15.93
CA LYS A 55 -14.76 3.87 -16.09
C LYS A 55 -16.18 4.32 -15.79
N SER A 56 -16.35 5.58 -15.39
CA SER A 56 -17.68 6.15 -15.11
C SER A 56 -18.66 6.11 -16.29
N SER A 57 -18.15 6.03 -17.53
CA SER A 57 -18.91 5.83 -18.77
C SER A 57 -19.45 4.40 -18.95
N GLU A 58 -18.83 3.42 -18.30
CA GLU A 58 -19.18 2.00 -18.33
C GLU A 58 -20.11 1.61 -17.15
N MET A 59 -20.47 2.60 -16.32
CA MET A 59 -21.35 2.46 -15.17
C MET A 59 -22.71 3.12 -15.43
N SER A 60 -23.76 2.53 -14.90
CA SER A 60 -25.06 3.20 -14.83
C SER A 60 -24.99 4.44 -13.94
N THR A 61 -25.94 5.35 -14.10
CA THR A 61 -26.01 6.57 -13.26
C THR A 61 -26.19 6.25 -11.78
N ALA A 62 -26.91 5.17 -11.45
CA ALA A 62 -27.11 4.74 -10.06
C ALA A 62 -25.81 4.19 -9.46
N GLU A 63 -25.15 3.24 -10.15
CA GLU A 63 -23.85 2.70 -9.72
C GLU A 63 -22.80 3.79 -9.59
N ARG A 64 -22.77 4.75 -10.53
CA ARG A 64 -21.83 5.87 -10.48
C ARG A 64 -22.02 6.72 -9.22
N ARG A 65 -23.27 6.98 -8.83
CA ARG A 65 -23.55 7.72 -7.58
C ARG A 65 -23.09 6.94 -6.36
N GLU A 66 -23.40 5.64 -6.31
CA GLU A 66 -23.00 4.78 -5.20
C GLU A 66 -21.46 4.72 -5.07
N ALA A 67 -20.75 4.55 -6.18
CA ALA A 67 -19.28 4.54 -6.17
C ALA A 67 -18.70 5.87 -5.70
N ILE A 68 -19.25 7.01 -6.14
CA ILE A 68 -18.83 8.34 -5.67
C ILE A 68 -19.06 8.47 -4.16
N ASP A 69 -20.19 7.99 -3.65
CA ASP A 69 -20.50 8.08 -2.22
C ASP A 69 -19.59 7.17 -1.39
N LYS A 70 -19.25 5.96 -1.89
CA LYS A 70 -18.25 5.09 -1.27
C LYS A 70 -16.85 5.69 -1.30
N GLN A 71 -16.42 6.28 -2.41
CA GLN A 71 -15.13 6.98 -2.51
C GLN A 71 -15.05 8.11 -1.48
N LYS A 72 -16.10 8.94 -1.34
CA LYS A 72 -16.17 9.98 -0.32
C LYS A 72 -16.11 9.43 1.10
N ALA A 73 -16.84 8.35 1.38
CA ALA A 73 -16.84 7.71 2.69
C ALA A 73 -15.46 7.11 3.02
N ALA A 74 -14.79 6.51 2.04
CA ALA A 74 -13.45 5.98 2.17
C ALA A 74 -12.42 7.08 2.49
N SER A 75 -12.43 8.19 1.73
CA SER A 75 -11.57 9.36 2.02
C SER A 75 -11.85 9.95 3.41
N ALA A 76 -13.13 10.08 3.80
CA ALA A 76 -13.49 10.58 5.13
C ALA A 76 -12.98 9.66 6.26
N SER A 77 -13.09 8.34 6.08
CA SER A 77 -12.60 7.36 7.04
C SER A 77 -11.08 7.40 7.19
N VAL A 78 -10.34 7.62 6.10
CA VAL A 78 -8.88 7.81 6.16
C VAL A 78 -8.53 9.05 6.98
N LEU A 79 -9.18 10.19 6.71
CA LEU A 79 -8.93 11.42 7.44
C LEU A 79 -9.24 11.29 8.94
N GLU A 80 -10.35 10.60 9.27
CA GLU A 80 -10.71 10.27 10.66
C GLU A 80 -9.64 9.39 11.33
N LYS A 81 -9.14 8.37 10.64
CA LYS A 81 -8.04 7.52 11.12
C LYS A 81 -6.77 8.32 11.45
N HIS A 82 -6.51 9.39 10.71
CA HIS A 82 -5.37 10.28 10.95
C HIS A 82 -5.67 11.42 11.95
N GLY A 83 -6.90 11.51 12.48
CA GLY A 83 -7.30 12.56 13.41
C GLY A 83 -7.41 13.95 12.76
N VAL A 84 -7.56 14.00 11.43
CA VAL A 84 -7.58 15.25 10.66
C VAL A 84 -8.99 15.52 10.14
N SER A 85 -9.47 16.75 10.31
CA SER A 85 -10.74 17.16 9.69
C SER A 85 -10.53 17.40 8.19
N GLY A 86 -11.46 16.97 7.33
CA GLY A 86 -11.35 17.21 5.88
C GLY A 86 -11.28 18.70 5.52
N LYS A 87 -11.85 19.57 6.35
CA LYS A 87 -11.74 21.02 6.21
C LYS A 87 -10.33 21.52 6.46
N ASP A 88 -9.66 21.03 7.49
CA ASP A 88 -8.30 21.46 7.82
C ASP A 88 -7.27 20.85 6.88
N PHE A 89 -7.46 19.59 6.47
CA PHE A 89 -6.68 18.96 5.42
C PHE A 89 -6.73 19.76 4.11
N ALA A 90 -7.94 20.06 3.60
CA ALA A 90 -8.11 20.83 2.37
C ALA A 90 -7.51 22.25 2.46
N ARG A 91 -7.64 22.90 3.62
CA ARG A 91 -7.03 24.22 3.87
C ARG A 91 -5.52 24.17 3.90
N TYR A 92 -4.96 23.11 4.46
CA TYR A 92 -3.53 22.91 4.52
C TYR A 92 -2.96 22.66 3.12
N GLU A 93 -3.54 21.72 2.37
CA GLU A 93 -3.14 21.44 0.99
C GLU A 93 -3.24 22.68 0.09
N ALA A 94 -4.31 23.48 0.23
CA ALA A 94 -4.48 24.71 -0.54
C ALA A 94 -3.44 25.79 -0.23
N ARG A 95 -2.83 25.77 0.96
CA ARG A 95 -1.77 26.71 1.39
C ARG A 95 -0.37 26.14 1.25
N MET A 96 -0.25 24.86 0.89
CA MET A 96 1.01 24.17 0.81
C MET A 96 1.87 24.77 -0.30
N SER A 97 3.10 25.15 0.05
CA SER A 97 4.02 25.72 -0.93
C SER A 97 4.39 24.68 -2.00
N PRO A 98 4.85 25.08 -3.20
CA PRO A 98 5.37 24.13 -4.19
C PRO A 98 6.52 23.27 -3.64
N ALA A 99 7.37 23.83 -2.76
CA ALA A 99 8.47 23.10 -2.13
C ALA A 99 7.96 22.04 -1.15
N ASP A 100 6.97 22.38 -0.31
CA ASP A 100 6.37 21.41 0.62
C ASP A 100 5.60 20.32 -0.11
N ASN A 101 4.91 20.67 -1.21
CA ASN A 101 4.29 19.68 -2.08
C ASN A 101 5.32 18.72 -2.70
N ALA A 102 6.49 19.23 -3.11
CA ALA A 102 7.56 18.39 -3.62
C ALA A 102 8.12 17.45 -2.53
N ARG A 103 8.26 17.94 -1.30
CA ARG A 103 8.66 17.11 -0.14
C ARG A 103 7.65 16.02 0.16
N ALA A 104 6.35 16.35 0.20
CA ALA A 104 5.29 15.37 0.42
C ALA A 104 5.30 14.29 -0.67
N LYS A 105 5.49 14.67 -1.95
CA LYS A 105 5.61 13.71 -3.05
C LYS A 105 6.86 12.82 -2.95
N ALA A 106 8.00 13.39 -2.56
CA ALA A 106 9.22 12.62 -2.37
C ALA A 106 9.06 11.59 -1.23
N GLU A 107 8.40 11.98 -0.13
CA GLU A 107 8.10 11.06 0.96
C GLU A 107 7.09 9.99 0.54
N GLU A 108 6.05 10.35 -0.23
CA GLU A 108 5.11 9.40 -0.79
C GLU A 108 5.81 8.35 -1.68
N GLN A 109 6.76 8.78 -2.52
CA GLN A 109 7.59 7.87 -3.32
C GLN A 109 8.45 6.96 -2.44
N ARG A 110 9.11 7.51 -1.42
CA ARG A 110 9.91 6.74 -0.46
C ARG A 110 9.06 5.69 0.26
N LEU A 111 7.85 6.04 0.70
CA LEU A 111 6.91 5.11 1.34
C LEU A 111 6.44 4.02 0.37
N ALA A 112 6.21 4.37 -0.90
CA ALA A 112 5.85 3.41 -1.93
C ALA A 112 6.99 2.43 -2.24
N GLU A 113 8.23 2.92 -2.34
CA GLU A 113 9.43 2.09 -2.51
C GLU A 113 9.67 1.17 -1.32
N ALA A 114 9.56 1.69 -0.09
CA ALA A 114 9.66 0.88 1.12
C ALA A 114 8.58 -0.21 1.17
N ALA A 115 7.35 0.10 0.76
CA ALA A 115 6.27 -0.88 0.66
C ALA A 115 6.51 -1.94 -0.43
N LYS A 116 7.16 -1.58 -1.54
CA LYS A 116 7.58 -2.53 -2.58
C LYS A 116 8.72 -3.43 -2.10
N ALA A 117 9.73 -2.85 -1.44
CA ALA A 117 10.84 -3.60 -0.86
C ALA A 117 10.38 -4.58 0.24
N ALA A 118 9.41 -4.19 1.06
CA ALA A 118 8.80 -5.08 2.07
C ALA A 118 7.93 -6.21 1.46
N LYS A 119 7.47 -6.05 0.21
CA LYS A 119 6.75 -7.09 -0.55
C LYS A 119 7.68 -7.98 -1.36
N GLN A 120 8.94 -7.60 -1.54
CA GLN A 120 9.93 -8.52 -2.09
C GLN A 120 10.22 -9.58 -1.02
N PRO A 121 10.23 -10.88 -1.38
CA PRO A 121 10.72 -11.89 -0.46
C PRO A 121 12.12 -11.50 -0.02
N ALA A 122 12.43 -11.67 1.27
CA ALA A 122 13.79 -11.47 1.77
C ALA A 122 14.77 -12.15 0.80
N PRO A 123 15.90 -11.51 0.43
CA PRO A 123 16.91 -12.19 -0.37
C PRO A 123 17.18 -13.51 0.32
N ALA A 124 17.03 -14.62 -0.42
CA ALA A 124 17.34 -15.94 0.08
C ALA A 124 18.69 -15.84 0.81
N ALA A 125 18.76 -16.39 2.02
CA ALA A 125 19.98 -16.45 2.80
C ALA A 125 21.13 -16.80 1.86
N ALA A 126 22.25 -16.07 1.98
CA ALA A 126 23.42 -16.19 1.13
C ALA A 126 23.67 -17.67 0.79
N PRO A 127 23.93 -18.01 -0.49
CA PRO A 127 24.16 -19.40 -0.87
C PRO A 127 25.25 -19.95 0.04
N GLU A 128 24.96 -21.08 0.71
CA GLU A 128 25.96 -21.85 1.44
C GLU A 128 27.22 -21.90 0.57
N GLU A 129 28.33 -21.52 1.18
CA GLU A 129 29.65 -21.47 0.59
C GLU A 129 29.92 -22.81 -0.10
N VAL A 130 29.73 -22.84 -1.42
CA VAL A 130 30.05 -23.99 -2.25
C VAL A 130 31.56 -24.13 -2.13
N HIS A 131 31.99 -25.12 -1.34
CA HIS A 131 33.38 -25.51 -1.24
C HIS A 131 33.77 -26.03 -2.62
N VAL A 132 34.31 -25.15 -3.47
CA VAL A 132 34.91 -25.55 -4.73
C VAL A 132 36.15 -26.35 -4.36
N GLN A 133 36.03 -27.67 -4.44
CA GLN A 133 37.15 -28.60 -4.29
C GLN A 133 38.10 -28.35 -5.47
N GLN A 134 39.14 -27.53 -5.24
CA GLN A 134 40.25 -27.39 -6.18
C GLN A 134 40.92 -28.77 -6.29
N GLY A 135 40.95 -29.30 -7.51
CA GLY A 135 41.26 -30.70 -7.77
C GLY A 135 42.64 -31.19 -7.34
N PHE A 136 42.74 -32.53 -7.37
CA PHE A 136 43.90 -33.41 -7.34
C PHE A 136 44.85 -33.27 -6.16
N SER A 137 44.49 -33.88 -5.02
CA SER A 137 45.45 -34.31 -4.01
C SER A 137 45.87 -35.76 -4.27
N ASP A 138 47.16 -36.06 -4.09
CA ASP A 138 47.78 -37.40 -4.25
C ASP A 138 47.25 -38.46 -3.26
N GLU A 139 46.36 -38.06 -2.35
CA GLU A 139 45.85 -38.88 -1.25
C GLU A 139 44.56 -39.65 -1.60
N ASP A 140 43.86 -39.28 -2.70
CA ASP A 140 42.69 -40.02 -3.22
C ASP A 140 42.61 -39.94 -4.76
N PRO A 141 43.33 -40.80 -5.52
CA PRO A 141 43.16 -40.85 -6.96
C PRO A 141 41.78 -41.40 -7.32
N VAL A 142 40.98 -40.61 -8.04
CA VAL A 142 39.71 -41.06 -8.62
C VAL A 142 40.02 -42.07 -9.72
N GLU A 143 39.70 -43.34 -9.49
CA GLU A 143 39.65 -44.36 -10.54
C GLU A 143 38.52 -44.00 -11.51
N LEU A 144 38.89 -43.36 -12.62
CA LEU A 144 38.01 -43.18 -13.77
C LEU A 144 37.86 -44.53 -14.47
N GLU A 145 36.95 -45.38 -14.00
CA GLU A 145 36.43 -46.46 -14.85
C GLU A 145 35.73 -45.81 -16.06
N ALA A 146 36.46 -45.78 -17.16
CA ALA A 146 35.94 -45.45 -18.47
C ALA A 146 34.92 -46.52 -18.88
N THR A 147 33.64 -46.31 -18.58
CA THR A 147 32.57 -46.94 -19.36
C THR A 147 32.44 -46.20 -20.68
N GLU A 148 33.20 -46.73 -21.63
CA GLU A 148 33.06 -46.64 -23.07
C GLU A 148 31.59 -46.60 -23.51
N GLY A 149 31.17 -45.55 -24.24
CA GLY A 149 30.01 -45.64 -25.14
C GLY A 149 28.70 -44.91 -24.80
N ALA A 150 28.71 -43.71 -24.21
CA ALA A 150 27.52 -42.85 -24.18
C ALA A 150 27.83 -41.45 -24.73
N GLU A 151 27.39 -41.16 -25.95
CA GLU A 151 27.49 -39.83 -26.55
C GLU A 151 26.65 -38.82 -25.75
N PRO A 152 27.21 -37.66 -25.34
CA PRO A 152 26.43 -36.63 -24.68
C PRO A 152 25.50 -35.93 -25.68
N SER A 153 24.19 -36.18 -25.57
CA SER A 153 23.17 -35.47 -26.32
C SER A 153 23.04 -34.03 -25.80
N ILE A 154 23.46 -33.06 -26.61
CA ILE A 154 23.28 -31.62 -26.36
C ILE A 154 22.23 -31.12 -27.35
N ASP A 155 20.99 -30.93 -26.89
CA ASP A 155 19.91 -30.34 -27.68
C ASP A 155 20.04 -28.81 -27.65
N VAL A 156 20.81 -28.27 -28.61
CA VAL A 156 20.93 -26.82 -28.83
C VAL A 156 19.79 -26.38 -29.75
N GLY A 157 18.70 -25.88 -29.14
CA GLY A 157 17.62 -25.22 -29.87
C GLY A 157 18.11 -23.95 -30.56
N VAL A 158 18.25 -24.00 -31.89
CA VAL A 158 18.62 -22.86 -32.74
C VAL A 158 17.39 -21.94 -32.92
N PRO A 159 17.47 -20.63 -32.60
CA PRO A 159 16.39 -19.69 -32.90
C PRO A 159 16.32 -19.44 -34.42
N LYS A 160 15.13 -19.62 -35.00
CA LYS A 160 14.86 -19.29 -36.41
C LYS A 160 14.28 -17.88 -36.51
N ASP A 161 15.15 -16.91 -36.74
CA ASP A 161 14.82 -15.68 -37.45
C ASP A 161 15.66 -15.62 -38.73
N ALA A 162 15.02 -15.80 -39.89
CA ALA A 162 15.49 -15.31 -41.18
C ALA A 162 14.33 -15.29 -42.19
N GLU A 163 14.02 -14.09 -42.66
CA GLU A 163 13.02 -13.67 -43.64
C GLU A 163 13.08 -14.42 -44.99
N LEU A 164 12.02 -14.30 -45.80
CA LEU A 164 12.07 -13.51 -47.05
C LEU A 164 10.64 -13.27 -47.64
N PRO A 165 10.42 -12.14 -48.32
CA PRO A 165 9.11 -11.61 -48.74
C PRO A 165 8.61 -12.18 -50.08
N GLN A 166 7.30 -12.02 -50.35
CA GLN A 166 6.68 -12.13 -51.68
C GLN A 166 6.29 -10.75 -52.22
#